data_AF-A0A957Q0G6-F1
#
_entry.id   AF-A0A957Q0G6-F1
#
_cell.length_a   1.000
_cell.length_b   1.000
_cell.length_c   1.000
_cell.angle_alpha   90.00
_cell.angle_beta   90.00
_cell.angle_gamma   90.00
#
_symmetry.space_group_name_H-M   'P 1'
#
loop_
_entity.id
_entity.type
_entity.pdbx_description
1 polymer ?
#
loop_
_entity_poly.entity_id
_entity_poly.type
_entity_poly.pdbx_seq_one_letter_code
_entity_poly.pdbx_strand_id
1 'polypeptide(L)'
;TADTEIIAWLDRWQQRVQSEHTDPAEQAAAMNRVNPTYIPRNHKVEEALQSATAGDMTKFERLLDVLSAPFTERQEFGEYAEPAPESFGRYVTFCGT
;
A
#
# COMPACT_ATOMS: atom_id res chain seq x y z
N THR A 1 -27.28 3.59 5.91
CA THR A 1 -26.13 4.49 5.68
C THR A 1 -25.04 3.68 4.99
N ALA A 2 -24.00 4.31 4.43
CA ALA A 2 -22.90 3.60 3.79
C ALA A 2 -22.29 2.48 4.68
N ASP A 3 -22.29 2.70 6.00
CA ASP A 3 -21.81 1.72 6.99
C ASP A 3 -22.61 0.41 6.97
N THR A 4 -23.94 0.48 6.79
CA THR A 4 -24.80 -0.71 6.74
C THR A 4 -24.52 -1.56 5.50
N GLU A 5 -24.22 -0.92 4.36
CA GLU A 5 -23.90 -1.61 3.12
C GLU A 5 -22.54 -2.31 3.20
N ILE A 6 -21.53 -1.65 3.80
CA ILE A 6 -20.21 -2.23 4.05
C ILE A 6 -20.33 -3.45 4.97
N ILE A 7 -21.09 -3.34 6.06
CA ILE A 7 -21.29 -4.44 7.01
C ILE A 7 -21.94 -5.64 6.29
N ALA A 8 -23.04 -5.42 5.57
CA ALA A 8 -23.71 -6.49 4.85
C ALA A 8 -22.83 -7.14 3.77
N TRP A 9 -21.97 -6.36 3.12
CA TRP A 9 -20.99 -6.88 2.18
C TRP A 9 -19.91 -7.71 2.87
N LEU A 10 -19.38 -7.25 4.01
CA LEU A 10 -18.36 -7.93 4.78
C LEU A 10 -18.84 -9.31 5.26
N ASP A 11 -20.09 -9.39 5.75
CA ASP A 11 -20.72 -10.65 6.16
C ASP A 11 -20.76 -11.67 5.01
N ARG A 12 -21.18 -11.23 3.81
CA ARG A 12 -21.21 -12.10 2.61
C ARG A 12 -19.82 -12.54 2.20
N TRP A 13 -18.84 -11.63 2.26
CA TRP A 13 -17.45 -11.94 1.96
C TRP A 13 -16.87 -12.97 2.94
N GLN A 14 -17.10 -12.80 4.25
CA GLN A 14 -16.64 -13.75 5.26
C GLN A 14 -17.25 -15.15 5.07
N GLN A 15 -18.56 -15.24 4.77
CA GLN A 15 -19.21 -16.52 4.46
C GLN A 15 -18.57 -17.19 3.23
N ARG A 16 -18.24 -16.41 2.20
CA ARG A 16 -17.57 -16.90 1.00
C ARG A 16 -16.15 -17.38 1.29
N VAL A 17 -15.40 -16.72 2.16
CA VAL A 17 -14.04 -17.13 2.56
C VAL A 17 -14.08 -18.41 3.39
N GLN A 18 -15.04 -18.54 4.32
CA GLN A 18 -15.22 -19.73 5.14
C GLN A 18 -15.60 -20.98 4.33
N SER A 19 -16.32 -20.82 3.21
CA SER A 19 -16.70 -21.94 2.35
C SER A 19 -15.55 -22.53 1.53
N GLU A 20 -14.35 -21.92 1.53
CA GLU A 20 -13.16 -22.47 0.88
C GLU A 20 -12.49 -23.58 1.71
N HIS A 21 -12.86 -23.73 2.99
CA HIS A 21 -12.32 -24.75 3.91
C HIS A 21 -10.79 -24.75 4.04
N THR A 22 -10.14 -23.61 3.81
CA THR A 22 -8.70 -23.40 4.00
C THR A 22 -8.44 -22.80 5.39
N ASP A 23 -7.28 -23.08 5.96
CA ASP A 23 -6.82 -22.43 7.20
C ASP A 23 -6.75 -20.90 6.99
N PRO A 24 -7.37 -20.08 7.86
CA PRO A 24 -7.24 -18.63 7.81
C PRO A 24 -5.80 -18.11 7.69
N ALA A 25 -4.83 -18.78 8.31
CA ALA A 25 -3.42 -18.40 8.22
C ALA A 25 -2.85 -18.60 6.80
N GLU A 26 -3.22 -19.69 6.13
CA GLU A 26 -2.83 -19.97 4.75
C GLU A 26 -3.49 -18.99 3.77
N GLN A 27 -4.76 -18.63 4.01
CA GLN A 27 -5.47 -17.62 3.22
C GLN A 27 -4.79 -16.25 3.34
N ALA A 28 -4.47 -15.82 4.57
CA ALA A 28 -3.76 -14.57 4.81
C ALA A 28 -2.38 -14.56 4.12
N ALA A 29 -1.63 -15.66 4.22
CA ALA A 29 -0.34 -15.80 3.53
C ALA A 29 -0.49 -15.78 2.00
N ALA A 30 -1.56 -16.33 1.44
CA ALA A 30 -1.86 -16.23 0.02
C ALA A 30 -2.15 -14.79 -0.41
N MET A 31 -2.95 -14.06 0.37
CA MET A 31 -3.24 -12.64 0.13
C MET A 31 -1.98 -11.77 0.21
N ASN A 32 -1.14 -11.96 1.22
CA ASN A 32 0.08 -11.17 1.41
C ASN A 32 1.08 -11.35 0.25
N ARG A 33 1.08 -12.50 -0.45
CA ARG A 33 1.95 -12.73 -1.62
C ARG A 33 1.57 -11.93 -2.85
N VAL A 34 0.35 -11.39 -2.91
CA VAL A 34 -0.17 -10.69 -4.10
C VAL A 34 -0.66 -9.27 -3.82
N ASN A 35 -0.93 -8.94 -2.55
CA ASN A 35 -1.34 -7.61 -2.11
C ASN A 35 -0.12 -6.91 -1.52
N PRO A 36 0.46 -5.90 -2.21
CA PRO A 36 1.65 -5.23 -1.71
C PRO A 36 1.32 -4.36 -0.49
N THR A 37 2.16 -4.43 0.53
CA THR A 37 2.19 -3.51 1.67
C THR A 37 2.69 -2.12 1.23
N TYR A 38 3.64 -2.08 0.29
CA TYR A 38 4.25 -0.84 -0.19
C TYR A 38 3.95 -0.61 -1.67
N ILE A 39 3.47 0.60 -1.98
CA ILE A 39 3.27 1.08 -3.36
C ILE A 39 3.97 2.43 -3.52
N PRO A 40 4.36 2.83 -4.74
CA PRO A 40 4.96 4.14 -4.99
C PRO A 40 3.92 5.26 -4.87
N ARG A 41 3.47 5.55 -3.64
CA ARG A 41 2.50 6.61 -3.37
C ARG A 41 3.09 7.96 -3.80
N ASN A 42 2.29 8.75 -4.52
CA ASN A 42 2.76 10.01 -5.14
C ASN A 42 3.50 10.93 -4.15
N HIS A 43 3.03 11.07 -2.90
CA HIS A 43 3.71 11.92 -1.92
C HIS A 43 5.13 11.44 -1.54
N LYS A 44 5.38 10.13 -1.50
CA LYS A 44 6.72 9.57 -1.27
C LYS A 44 7.60 9.70 -2.52
N VAL A 45 7.01 9.57 -3.71
CA VAL A 45 7.70 9.81 -4.98
C VAL A 45 8.15 11.28 -5.08
N GLU A 46 7.25 12.23 -4.80
CA GLU A 46 7.57 13.66 -4.79
C GLU A 46 8.65 14.01 -3.77
N GLU A 47 8.59 13.42 -2.57
CA GLU A 47 9.60 13.61 -1.53
C GLU A 47 11.00 13.16 -2.01
N ALA A 48 11.07 12.01 -2.69
CA ALA A 48 12.30 11.50 -3.28
C ALA A 48 12.80 12.38 -4.43
N LEU A 49 11.91 12.83 -5.33
CA LEU A 49 12.26 13.69 -6.47
C LEU A 49 12.78 15.05 -6.02
N GLN A 50 12.15 15.68 -5.03
CA GLN A 50 12.57 16.97 -4.48
C GLN A 50 13.97 16.88 -3.87
N SER A 51 14.23 15.84 -3.08
CA SER A 51 15.55 15.59 -2.47
C SER A 51 16.61 15.35 -3.54
N ALA A 52 16.32 14.47 -4.51
CA ALA A 52 17.24 14.13 -5.58
C ALA A 52 17.58 15.34 -6.46
N THR A 53 16.61 16.20 -6.75
CA THR A 53 16.81 17.44 -7.52
C THR A 53 17.70 18.43 -6.77
N ALA A 54 17.69 18.39 -5.43
CA ALA A 54 18.60 19.16 -4.59
C ALA A 54 20.00 18.51 -4.43
N GLY A 55 20.23 17.36 -5.07
CA GLY A 55 21.49 16.61 -5.03
C GLY A 55 21.57 15.54 -3.95
N ASP A 56 20.50 15.29 -3.18
CA ASP A 56 20.46 14.26 -2.14
C ASP A 56 19.62 13.05 -2.59
N MET A 57 20.31 11.95 -2.92
CA MET A 57 19.71 10.70 -3.39
C MET A 57 19.20 9.79 -2.26
N THR A 58 19.43 10.11 -0.99
CA THR A 58 19.13 9.22 0.15
C THR A 58 17.66 8.77 0.17
N LYS A 59 16.72 9.70 -0.10
CA LYS A 59 15.28 9.38 -0.10
C LYS A 59 14.86 8.52 -1.29
N PHE A 60 15.50 8.73 -2.45
CA PHE A 60 15.29 7.89 -3.62
C PHE A 60 15.77 6.46 -3.36
N GLU A 61 16.98 6.30 -2.83
CA GLU A 61 17.56 4.99 -2.51
C GLU A 61 16.71 4.26 -1.46
N ARG A 62 16.24 4.98 -0.43
CA ARG A 62 15.34 4.43 0.58
C ARG A 62 14.00 4.00 -0.01
N LEU A 63 13.39 4.81 -0.88
CA LEU A 63 12.15 4.43 -1.56
C LEU A 63 12.35 3.22 -2.49
N LEU A 64 13.49 3.15 -3.18
CA LEU A 64 13.82 2.01 -4.03
C LEU A 64 13.99 0.72 -3.20
N ASP A 65 14.66 0.78 -2.06
CA ASP A 65 14.79 -0.35 -1.14
C ASP A 65 13.40 -0.82 -0.68
N VAL A 66 12.55 0.09 -0.22
CA VAL A 66 11.15 -0.21 0.18
C VAL A 66 10.41 -0.98 -0.92
N LEU A 67 10.48 -0.48 -2.15
CA LEU A 67 9.75 -1.03 -3.31
C LEU A 67 10.38 -2.29 -3.90
N SER A 68 11.61 -2.65 -3.51
CA SER A 68 12.27 -3.88 -3.96
C SER A 68 11.63 -5.16 -3.39
N ALA A 69 10.95 -5.05 -2.24
CA ALA A 69 10.23 -6.13 -1.58
C ALA A 69 8.83 -5.66 -1.13
N PRO A 70 7.93 -5.33 -2.07
CA PRO A 70 6.69 -4.60 -1.76
C PRO A 70 5.64 -5.45 -1.03
N PHE A 71 5.80 -6.77 -1.04
CA PHE A 71 4.91 -7.75 -0.39
C PHE A 71 5.38 -8.18 1.01
N THR A 72 6.58 -7.77 1.41
CA THR A 72 7.19 -8.17 2.69
C THR A 72 7.12 -7.00 3.65
N GLU A 73 6.26 -7.11 4.66
CA GLU A 73 6.18 -6.11 5.72
C GLU A 73 7.52 -6.01 6.49
N ARG A 74 8.01 -4.78 6.63
CA ARG A 74 9.26 -4.42 7.29
C ARG A 74 8.99 -3.26 8.25
N GLN A 75 9.22 -3.50 9.53
CA GLN A 75 8.85 -2.56 10.60
C GLN A 75 9.52 -1.18 10.43
N GLU A 76 10.75 -1.16 9.94
CA GLU A 76 11.54 0.04 9.66
C GLU A 76 10.98 0.91 8.52
N PHE A 77 10.01 0.40 7.75
CA PHE A 77 9.37 1.08 6.63
C PHE A 77 7.87 1.33 6.86
N GLY A 78 7.39 1.26 8.10
CA GLY A 78 5.97 1.49 8.42
C GLY A 78 5.41 2.78 7.82
N GLU A 79 6.18 3.87 7.82
CA GLU A 79 5.78 5.15 7.22
C GLU A 79 5.48 5.11 5.71
N TYR A 80 5.97 4.10 4.98
CA TYR A 80 5.73 3.94 3.54
C TYR A 80 4.44 3.17 3.24
N ALA A 81 3.86 2.49 4.24
CA ALA A 81 2.56 1.83 4.11
C ALA A 81 1.38 2.82 4.31
N GLU A 82 1.62 3.89 5.05
CA GLU A 82 0.62 4.91 5.40
C GLU A 82 0.05 5.67 4.19
N PRO A 83 -1.20 6.14 4.26
CA PRO A 83 -1.77 6.99 3.23
C PRO A 83 -1.03 8.34 3.18
N ALA A 84 -1.25 9.08 2.08
CA ALA A 84 -0.80 10.46 2.02
C ALA A 84 -1.47 11.29 3.14
N PRO A 85 -0.74 12.22 3.78
CA PRO A 85 -1.36 13.14 4.72
C PRO A 85 -2.40 14.00 4.00
N GLU A 86 -3.45 14.44 4.71
CA GLU A 86 -4.50 15.29 4.13
C GLU A 86 -3.93 16.58 3.50
N SER A 87 -2.83 17.09 4.07
CA SER A 87 -2.12 18.27 3.57
C SER A 87 -1.48 18.10 2.19
N PHE A 88 -1.27 16.87 1.71
CA PHE A 88 -0.77 16.61 0.37
C PHE A 88 -1.77 17.01 -0.72
N GLY A 89 -3.06 17.06 -0.37
CA GLY A 89 -4.12 17.51 -1.28
C GLY A 89 -4.36 16.59 -2.47
N ARG A 90 -5.10 17.10 -3.46
CA ARG A 90 -5.43 16.36 -4.68
C ARG A 90 -4.22 16.35 -5.60
N TYR A 91 -3.77 15.15 -5.96
CA TYR A 91 -2.67 14.96 -6.89
C TYR A 91 -3.18 14.37 -8.21
N VAL A 92 -2.71 14.93 -9.33
CA VAL A 92 -3.05 14.45 -10.69
C VAL A 92 -1.79 13.90 -11.33
N THR A 93 -1.78 12.59 -11.55
CA THR A 93 -0.73 11.93 -12.33
C THR A 93 -1.07 12.02 -13.81
N PHE A 94 -0.12 12.45 -14.64
CA PHE A 94 -0.21 12.31 -16.09
C PHE A 94 0.55 11.04 -16.50
N CYS A 95 -0.05 9.88 -16.25
CA CYS A 95 0.48 8.62 -16.78
C CYS A 95 0.03 8.52 -18.24
N GLY A 96 0.78 9.15 -19.15
CA GLY A 96 0.48 9.17 -20.58
C GLY A 96 1.74 9.22 -21.44
N THR A 97 2.19 8.04 -21.85
CA THR A 97 2.78 7.77 -23.17
C THR A 97 2.03 6.61 -23.77
#